data_AF-A0A0T2YYM7-F1
#
_entry.id   AF-A0A0T2YYM7-F1
#
_cell.length_a   1.000
_cell.length_b   1.000
_cell.length_c   1.000
_cell.angle_alpha   90.00
_cell.angle_beta   90.00
_cell.angle_gamma   90.00
#
_symmetry.space_group_name_H-M   'P 1'
#
loop_
_entity.id
_entity.type
_entity.pdbx_description
1 polymer ?
#
loop_
_entity_poly.entity_id
_entity_poly.type
_entity_poly.pdbx_seq_one_letter_code
_entity_poly.pdbx_strand_id
1 'polypeptide(L)'
;MNNRAWYSNFAKSIARMSGRPKTFALAAAVIVVWLVTGPLFGFSDTWQLVINTGTTIVTFLMVFLIQNTQNRDSEALQIKIDELIRATRGAHNALLDLEELEQDNLDEFRRRYQLLASEARKDLERGDQDTGSPEA
;
A
#
# COMPACT_ATOMS: atom_id res chain seq x y z
N MET A 1 -18.62 20.70 4.59
CA MET A 1 -18.06 19.43 5.10
C MET A 1 -18.35 18.19 4.23
N ASN A 2 -19.12 18.28 3.12
CA ASN A 2 -19.43 17.11 2.26
C ASN A 2 -18.35 16.72 1.22
N ASN A 3 -17.32 17.55 0.99
CA ASN A 3 -16.41 17.35 -0.15
C ASN A 3 -15.40 16.20 0.02
N ARG A 4 -14.92 15.96 1.24
CA ARG A 4 -13.88 14.93 1.49
C ARG A 4 -14.45 13.51 1.46
N ALA A 5 -15.71 13.37 1.90
CA ALA A 5 -16.41 12.09 1.92
C ALA A 5 -16.77 11.59 0.51
N TRP A 6 -17.25 12.45 -0.40
CA TRP A 6 -17.57 12.00 -1.76
C TRP A 6 -16.31 11.58 -2.53
N TYR A 7 -15.22 12.35 -2.42
CA TYR A 7 -13.96 12.03 -3.10
C TYR A 7 -13.39 10.70 -2.60
N SER A 8 -13.33 10.51 -1.27
CA SER A 8 -12.83 9.25 -0.71
C SER A 8 -13.69 8.05 -1.08
N ASN A 9 -15.01 8.20 -1.12
CA ASN A 9 -15.93 7.13 -1.53
C ASN A 9 -15.83 6.82 -3.03
N PHE A 10 -15.71 7.85 -3.87
CA PHE A 10 -15.46 7.70 -5.31
C PHE A 10 -14.14 6.97 -5.56
N ALA A 11 -13.05 7.42 -4.94
CA ALA A 11 -11.73 6.81 -5.06
C ALA A 11 -11.74 5.35 -4.61
N LYS A 12 -12.36 5.03 -3.46
CA LYS A 12 -12.56 3.63 -3.01
C LYS A 12 -13.34 2.80 -4.01
N SER A 13 -14.37 3.37 -4.64
CA SER A 13 -15.21 2.65 -5.59
C SER A 13 -14.45 2.34 -6.87
N ILE A 14 -13.74 3.34 -7.42
CA ILE A 14 -12.91 3.16 -8.61
C ILE A 14 -11.76 2.20 -8.34
N ALA A 15 -11.02 2.33 -7.23
CA ALA A 15 -9.94 1.41 -6.90
C ALA A 15 -10.40 -0.06 -6.79
N ARG A 16 -11.52 -0.29 -6.08
CA ARG A 16 -12.13 -1.63 -5.98
C ARG A 16 -12.63 -2.14 -7.33
N MET A 17 -13.16 -1.25 -8.16
CA MET A 17 -13.65 -1.63 -9.48
C MET A 17 -12.47 -2.02 -10.37
N SER A 18 -11.43 -1.19 -10.46
CA SER A 18 -10.22 -1.44 -11.26
C SER A 18 -9.52 -2.76 -10.91
N GLY A 19 -9.54 -3.19 -9.65
CA GLY A 19 -8.94 -4.47 -9.21
C GLY A 19 -9.75 -5.73 -9.54
N ARG A 20 -10.94 -5.63 -10.17
CA ARG A 20 -11.77 -6.80 -10.47
C ARG A 20 -11.38 -7.47 -11.81
N PRO A 21 -11.48 -8.80 -11.94
CA PRO A 21 -11.24 -9.47 -13.23
C PRO A 21 -12.12 -8.94 -14.38
N LYS A 22 -13.35 -8.49 -14.07
CA LYS A 22 -14.30 -7.95 -15.06
C LYS A 22 -13.87 -6.61 -15.65
N THR A 23 -13.22 -5.73 -14.89
CA THR A 23 -12.68 -4.47 -15.43
C THR A 23 -11.45 -4.71 -16.29
N PHE A 24 -10.62 -5.69 -15.94
CA PHE A 24 -9.52 -6.10 -16.80
C PHE A 24 -10.04 -6.60 -18.16
N ALA A 25 -11.08 -7.43 -18.16
CA ALA A 25 -11.72 -7.89 -19.39
C ALA A 25 -12.28 -6.72 -20.23
N LEU A 26 -12.90 -5.72 -19.59
CA LEU A 26 -13.37 -4.51 -20.26
C LEU A 26 -12.22 -3.69 -20.85
N ALA A 27 -11.12 -3.50 -20.10
CA ALA A 27 -9.95 -2.78 -20.57
C ALA A 27 -9.29 -3.50 -21.76
N ALA A 28 -9.17 -4.83 -21.69
CA ALA A 28 -8.70 -5.65 -22.79
C ALA A 28 -9.60 -5.53 -24.03
N ALA A 29 -10.93 -5.52 -23.86
CA ALA A 29 -11.87 -5.30 -24.95
C ALA A 29 -11.69 -3.92 -25.60
N VAL A 30 -11.46 -2.87 -24.81
CA VAL A 30 -11.15 -1.52 -25.34
C VAL A 30 -9.87 -1.54 -26.18
N ILE A 31 -8.82 -2.23 -25.73
CA ILE A 31 -7.57 -2.39 -26.51
C ILE A 31 -7.83 -3.15 -27.82
N VAL A 32 -8.64 -4.21 -27.79
CA VAL A 32 -9.00 -4.97 -29.00
C VAL A 32 -9.78 -4.10 -29.99
N VAL A 33 -10.77 -3.34 -29.52
CA VAL A 33 -11.55 -2.41 -30.37
C VAL A 33 -10.62 -1.36 -30.97
N TRP A 34 -9.73 -0.77 -30.16
CA TRP A 34 -8.73 0.17 -30.66
C TRP A 34 -7.88 -0.45 -31.77
N LEU A 35 -7.35 -1.66 -31.57
CA LEU A 35 -6.54 -2.39 -32.55
C LEU A 35 -7.29 -2.63 -33.87
N VAL A 36 -8.56 -3.05 -33.80
CA VAL A 36 -9.41 -3.28 -34.99
C VAL A 36 -9.72 -1.98 -35.74
N THR A 37 -9.79 -0.84 -35.04
CA THR A 37 -9.93 0.46 -35.70
C THR A 37 -8.63 0.96 -36.36
N GLY A 38 -7.46 0.43 -35.98
CA GLY A 38 -6.16 0.82 -36.55
C GLY A 38 -6.07 0.75 -38.08
N PRO A 39 -6.45 -0.38 -38.72
CA PRO A 39 -6.48 -0.50 -40.18
C PRO A 39 -7.40 0.51 -40.88
N LEU A 40 -8.52 0.90 -40.25
CA LEU A 40 -9.45 1.89 -40.82
C LEU A 40 -8.84 3.29 -40.87
N PHE A 41 -7.94 3.60 -39.93
CA PHE A 41 -7.23 4.88 -39.84
C PHE A 41 -5.79 4.82 -40.36
N GLY A 42 -5.40 3.71 -41.02
CA GLY A 42 -4.05 3.52 -41.56
C GLY A 42 -2.94 3.60 -40.50
N PHE A 43 -3.24 3.26 -39.24
CA PHE A 43 -2.32 3.41 -38.10
C PHE A 43 -1.74 4.83 -37.94
N SER A 44 -2.54 5.86 -38.24
CA SER A 44 -2.12 7.26 -38.19
C SER A 44 -1.58 7.72 -36.82
N ASP A 45 -0.77 8.78 -36.84
CA ASP A 45 -0.23 9.40 -35.63
C ASP A 45 -1.34 9.86 -34.66
N THR A 46 -2.46 10.35 -35.18
CA THR A 46 -3.61 10.75 -34.36
C THR A 46 -4.25 9.55 -33.66
N TRP A 47 -4.35 8.40 -34.34
CA TRP A 47 -4.91 7.18 -33.74
C TRP A 47 -4.02 6.62 -32.61
N GLN A 48 -2.69 6.71 -32.76
CA GLN A 48 -1.74 6.35 -31.70
C GLN A 48 -1.74 7.38 -30.55
N LEU A 49 -1.81 8.67 -30.89
CA LEU A 49 -1.83 9.75 -29.91
C LEU A 49 -3.03 9.62 -28.96
N VAL A 50 -4.22 9.33 -29.48
CA VAL A 50 -5.43 9.20 -28.66
C VAL A 50 -5.29 8.13 -27.58
N ILE A 51 -4.78 6.95 -27.90
CA ILE A 51 -4.61 5.88 -26.90
C ILE A 51 -3.50 6.22 -25.92
N ASN A 52 -2.37 6.75 -26.40
CA ASN A 52 -1.21 7.07 -25.57
C ASN A 52 -1.55 8.20 -24.58
N THR A 53 -2.17 9.28 -25.07
CA THR A 53 -2.60 10.40 -24.22
C THR A 53 -3.70 9.95 -23.24
N GLY A 54 -4.69 9.19 -23.71
CA GLY A 54 -5.79 8.72 -22.87
C GLY A 54 -5.33 7.81 -21.73
N THR A 55 -4.52 6.79 -22.05
CA THR A 55 -3.97 5.87 -21.05
C THR A 55 -3.03 6.57 -20.08
N THR A 56 -2.24 7.55 -20.54
CA THR A 56 -1.38 8.35 -19.66
C THR A 56 -2.19 9.14 -18.64
N ILE A 57 -3.26 9.83 -19.06
CA ILE A 57 -4.16 10.57 -18.16
C ILE A 57 -4.81 9.62 -17.15
N VAL A 58 -5.36 8.50 -17.63
CA VAL A 58 -5.99 7.50 -16.75
C VAL A 58 -4.98 6.95 -15.74
N THR A 59 -3.77 6.64 -16.17
CA THR A 59 -2.69 6.14 -15.29
C THR A 59 -2.32 7.18 -14.25
N PHE A 60 -2.14 8.44 -14.65
CA PHE A 60 -1.83 9.55 -13.74
C PHE A 60 -2.91 9.70 -12.67
N LEU A 61 -4.20 9.71 -13.06
CA LEU A 61 -5.31 9.74 -12.13
C LEU A 61 -5.33 8.50 -11.21
N MET A 62 -5.08 7.32 -11.77
CA MET A 62 -5.07 6.05 -11.04
C MET A 62 -4.01 6.06 -9.93
N VAL A 63 -2.83 6.66 -10.15
CA VAL A 63 -1.80 6.80 -9.11
C VAL A 63 -2.35 7.51 -7.87
N PHE A 64 -3.04 8.64 -8.03
CA PHE A 64 -3.66 9.35 -6.90
C PHE A 64 -4.78 8.55 -6.24
N LEU A 65 -5.60 7.84 -7.03
CA LEU A 65 -6.67 7.00 -6.49
C LEU A 65 -6.14 5.82 -5.68
N ILE A 66 -5.08 5.18 -6.19
CA ILE A 66 -4.36 4.11 -5.52
C ILE A 66 -3.74 4.65 -4.23
N GLN A 67 -2.98 5.75 -4.27
CA GLN A 67 -2.38 6.34 -3.08
C GLN A 67 -3.42 6.71 -2.02
N ASN A 68 -4.53 7.34 -2.39
CA ASN A 68 -5.59 7.68 -1.43
C ASN A 68 -6.24 6.43 -0.80
N THR A 69 -6.38 5.35 -1.57
CA THR A 69 -6.94 4.09 -1.04
C THR A 69 -5.92 3.37 -0.18
N GLN A 70 -4.67 3.27 -0.63
CA GLN A 70 -3.57 2.63 0.08
C GLN A 70 -3.25 3.35 1.39
N ASN A 71 -3.15 4.69 1.40
CA ASN A 71 -2.87 5.45 2.63
C ASN A 71 -3.90 5.14 3.72
N ARG A 72 -5.20 5.20 3.39
CA ARG A 72 -6.25 4.91 4.36
C ARG A 72 -6.25 3.44 4.81
N ASP A 73 -5.96 2.53 3.90
CA ASP A 73 -5.93 1.10 4.23
C ASP A 73 -4.69 0.77 5.10
N SER A 74 -3.56 1.48 4.93
CA SER A 74 -2.37 1.43 5.79
C SER A 74 -2.66 1.98 7.19
N GLU A 75 -3.28 3.16 7.31
CA GLU A 75 -3.70 3.74 8.61
C GLU A 75 -4.61 2.78 9.38
N ALA A 76 -5.59 2.17 8.69
CA ALA A 76 -6.49 1.21 9.31
C ALA A 76 -5.79 -0.09 9.74
N LEU A 77 -4.69 -0.46 9.07
CA LEU A 77 -3.87 -1.60 9.46
C LEU A 77 -3.01 -1.28 10.68
N GLN A 78 -2.42 -0.08 10.74
CA GLN A 78 -1.66 0.42 11.89
C GLN A 78 -2.51 0.41 13.16
N ILE A 79 -3.71 0.99 13.14
CA ILE A 79 -4.64 0.99 14.29
C ILE A 79 -4.95 -0.43 14.78
N LYS A 80 -5.08 -1.41 13.87
CA LYS A 80 -5.33 -2.80 14.25
C LYS A 80 -4.10 -3.43 14.90
N ILE A 81 -2.89 -3.12 14.43
CA ILE A 81 -1.63 -3.58 15.04
C ILE A 81 -1.46 -2.95 16.42
N ASP A 82 -1.75 -1.66 16.55
CA ASP A 82 -1.72 -0.96 17.83
C ASP A 82 -2.64 -1.60 18.86
N GLU A 83 -3.85 -1.99 18.44
CA GLU A 83 -4.75 -2.75 19.31
C GLU A 83 -4.16 -4.10 19.73
N LEU A 84 -3.49 -4.81 18.81
CA LEU A 84 -2.81 -6.07 19.12
C LEU A 84 -1.65 -5.87 20.09
N ILE A 85 -0.83 -4.83 19.91
CA ILE A 85 0.26 -4.47 20.84
C ILE A 85 -0.35 -4.19 22.22
N ARG A 86 -1.36 -3.33 22.29
CA ARG A 86 -2.03 -2.96 23.54
C ARG A 86 -2.66 -4.17 24.25
N ALA A 87 -3.23 -5.12 23.51
CA ALA A 87 -3.88 -6.30 24.06
C ALA A 87 -2.90 -7.45 24.42
N THR A 88 -1.66 -7.40 23.92
CA THR A 88 -0.65 -8.44 24.15
C THR A 88 0.10 -8.19 25.45
N ARG A 89 0.06 -9.13 26.39
CA ARG A 89 0.84 -9.05 27.64
C ARG A 89 2.34 -9.07 27.33
N GLY A 90 3.10 -8.18 27.96
CA GLY A 90 4.55 -8.06 27.74
C GLY A 90 4.94 -7.25 26.50
N ALA A 91 3.98 -6.82 25.68
CA ALA A 91 4.27 -5.94 24.56
C ALA A 91 4.61 -4.52 25.07
N HIS A 92 5.53 -3.86 24.37
CA HIS A 92 5.97 -2.53 24.76
C HIS A 92 5.03 -1.48 24.16
N ASN A 93 4.19 -0.86 24.98
CA ASN A 93 3.28 0.22 24.55
C ASN A 93 4.00 1.43 23.94
N ALA A 94 5.31 1.59 24.20
CA ALA A 94 6.14 2.61 23.56
C ALA A 94 6.32 2.40 22.03
N LEU A 95 5.83 1.30 21.47
CA LEU A 95 5.83 1.01 20.04
C LEU A 95 4.51 1.37 19.34
N LEU A 96 3.51 1.81 20.10
CA LEU A 96 2.27 2.34 19.52
C LEU A 96 2.60 3.62 18.77
N ASP A 97 1.95 3.83 17.62
CA ASP A 97 2.07 5.08 16.84
C ASP A 97 3.52 5.39 16.40
N LEU A 98 4.31 4.35 16.12
CA LEU A 98 5.71 4.49 15.69
C LEU A 98 5.84 5.28 14.38
N GLU A 99 4.88 5.17 13.47
CA GLU A 99 4.88 5.84 12.16
C GLU A 99 4.81 7.37 12.22
N GLU A 100 4.31 7.94 13.32
CA GLU A 100 4.21 9.38 13.50
C GLU A 100 5.48 9.98 14.15
N LEU A 101 6.39 9.14 14.64
CA LEU A 101 7.63 9.58 15.26
C LEU A 101 8.59 10.20 14.24
N GLU A 102 9.37 11.19 14.71
CA GLU A 102 10.49 11.72 13.96
C GLU A 102 11.54 10.64 13.65
N GLN A 103 12.23 10.80 12.53
CA GLN A 103 13.19 9.83 12.00
C GLN A 103 14.28 9.45 13.02
N ASP A 104 14.80 10.42 13.77
CA ASP A 104 15.84 10.18 14.77
C ASP A 104 15.34 9.29 15.92
N ASN A 105 14.11 9.48 16.36
CA ASN A 105 13.47 8.66 17.39
C ASN A 105 13.21 7.23 16.87
N LEU A 106 12.71 7.11 15.63
CA LEU A 106 12.53 5.82 14.96
C LEU A 106 13.84 5.02 14.86
N ASP A 107 14.94 5.70 14.56
CA ASP A 107 16.25 5.07 14.47
C ASP A 107 16.78 4.62 15.85
N GLU A 108 16.42 5.31 16.94
CA GLU A 108 16.70 4.84 18.30
C GLU A 108 15.98 3.52 18.62
N PHE A 109 14.67 3.44 18.34
CA PHE A 109 13.90 2.20 18.51
C PHE A 109 14.48 1.07 17.65
N ARG A 110 14.80 1.36 16.38
CA ARG A 110 15.41 0.39 15.47
C ARG A 110 16.74 -0.14 16.01
N ARG A 111 17.61 0.73 16.53
CA ARG A 111 18.88 0.33 17.15
C ARG A 111 18.66 -0.60 18.34
N ARG A 112 17.69 -0.30 19.21
CA ARG A 112 17.37 -1.16 20.35
C ARG A 112 16.96 -2.57 19.91
N TYR A 113 16.12 -2.70 18.89
CA TYR A 113 15.75 -4.01 18.34
C TYR A 113 16.89 -4.73 17.62
N GLN A 114 17.75 -3.99 16.93
CA GLN A 114 18.94 -4.58 16.31
C GLN A 114 19.89 -5.17 17.36
N LEU A 115 20.04 -4.50 18.51
CA LEU A 115 20.80 -5.01 19.65
C LEU A 115 20.18 -6.27 20.23
N LEU A 116 18.87 -6.25 20.54
CA LEU A 116 18.13 -7.44 21.02
C LEU A 116 18.27 -8.62 20.05
N ALA A 117 18.11 -8.38 18.75
CA ALA A 117 18.26 -9.42 17.74
C ALA A 117 19.71 -9.91 17.63
N SER A 118 20.71 -9.06 17.89
CA SER A 118 22.12 -9.46 17.91
C SER A 118 22.46 -10.32 19.13
N GLU A 119 21.85 -10.03 20.28
CA GLU A 119 22.00 -10.81 21.51
C GLU A 119 21.35 -12.18 21.34
N ALA A 120 20.10 -12.23 20.88
CA ALA A 120 19.40 -13.49 20.59
C ALA A 120 20.17 -14.40 19.61
N ARG A 121 20.78 -13.81 18.55
CA ARG A 121 21.65 -14.56 17.63
C ARG A 121 22.90 -15.14 18.30
N LYS A 122 23.53 -14.38 19.21
CA LYS A 122 24.70 -14.87 19.96
C LYS A 122 24.32 -15.97 20.93
N ASP A 123 23.13 -15.90 21.52
CA ASP A 123 22.64 -16.92 22.46
C ASP A 123 22.30 -18.23 21.72
N LEU A 124 21.72 -18.14 20.51
CA LEU A 124 21.58 -19.27 19.58
C LEU A 124 22.93 -19.93 19.25
N GLU A 125 23.96 -19.14 18.96
CA GLU A 125 25.32 -19.66 18.67
C GLU A 125 25.93 -20.39 19.88
N ARG A 126 25.53 -20.02 21.09
CA ARG A 126 25.94 -20.69 22.35
C ARG A 126 25.07 -21.89 22.72
N GLY A 127 23.97 -22.13 22.00
CA GLY A 127 23.03 -23.24 22.25
C GLY A 127 21.94 -22.93 23.28
N ASP A 128 21.75 -21.65 23.63
CA ASP A 128 20.69 -21.18 24.54
C ASP A 128 19.39 -20.88 23.76
N GLN A 129 18.25 -20.80 24.46
CA GLN A 129 16.95 -20.46 23.83
C GLN A 129 16.91 -18.97 23.43
N ASP A 130 16.49 -18.67 22.19
CA ASP A 130 16.35 -17.31 21.63
C ASP A 130 14.96 -16.68 21.83
N THR A 131 14.00 -17.44 22.32
CA THR A 131 12.63 -16.97 22.55
C THR A 131 12.54 -16.21 23.87
N GLY A 132 13.15 -15.04 23.94
CA GLY A 132 12.94 -14.08 25.01
C GLY A 132 11.66 -13.28 24.78
N SER A 133 10.49 -13.87 25.04
CA SER A 133 9.30 -13.05 25.28
C SER A 133 9.55 -12.23 26.56
N PRO A 134 9.26 -10.92 26.60
CA PRO A 134 9.15 -10.20 27.87
C PRO A 134 7.92 -10.78 28.58
N GLU A 135 8.06 -11.93 29.22
CA GLU A 135 6.97 -12.56 29.96
C GLU A 135 6.75 -11.79 31.26
N ALA A 136 5.54 -11.22 31.34
CA ALA A 136 4.74 -10.97 32.55
C ALA A 136 5.39 -10.23 33.73
#